data_AF-A0A1R2BGH8-F1
#
_entry.id   AF-A0A1R2BGH8-F1
#
_cell.length_a   1.000
_cell.length_b   1.000
_cell.length_c   1.000
_cell.angle_alpha   90.00
_cell.angle_beta   90.00
_cell.angle_gamma   90.00
#
_symmetry.space_group_name_H-M   'P 1'
#
loop_
_entity.id
_entity.type
_entity.pdbx_description
1 polymer ?
#
loop_
_entity_poly.entity_id
_entity_poly.type
_entity_poly.pdbx_seq_one_letter_code
_entity_poly.pdbx_strand_id
1 'polypeptide(L)'
;MGSVPSAKKISSVKTSDLSELITQIKSKSPDAINHIKQLQNFKKIEVSENQWSLLHLASWYGNYPLCKELIKLGIDTNLLDNHKETPLHLAAWRGHFKTVKILLSTSDIGKVNVKGESAKDLAREKGYKDIVELIENFKENALTIQELI
;
A
#
# COMPACT_ATOMS: atom_id res chain seq x y z
N MET A 1 -16.58 8.90 1.39
CA MET A 1 -15.61 9.11 2.49
C MET A 1 -15.36 7.75 3.10
N GLY A 2 -14.23 7.12 2.78
CA GLY A 2 -13.94 5.73 3.19
C GLY A 2 -13.73 5.65 4.69
N SER A 3 -14.67 4.99 5.38
CA SER A 3 -14.56 4.65 6.79
C SER A 3 -13.25 3.91 7.05
N VAL A 4 -12.59 4.24 8.16
CA VAL A 4 -11.45 3.45 8.65
C VAL A 4 -11.94 2.03 8.94
N PRO A 5 -11.22 0.99 8.53
CA PRO A 5 -11.60 -0.39 8.82
C PRO A 5 -11.89 -0.67 10.30
N SER A 6 -13.06 -1.24 10.56
CA SER A 6 -13.35 -2.04 11.75
C SER A 6 -12.61 -3.38 11.65
N ALA A 7 -11.85 -3.75 12.68
CA ALA A 7 -11.17 -5.04 12.73
C ALA A 7 -12.22 -6.16 12.88
N LYS A 8 -12.34 -7.05 11.90
CA LYS A 8 -13.06 -8.32 12.05
C LYS A 8 -12.12 -9.48 11.77
N LYS A 9 -12.41 -10.59 12.44
CA LYS A 9 -11.59 -11.81 12.54
C LYS A 9 -11.32 -12.41 11.14
N ILE A 10 -10.06 -12.37 10.70
CA ILE A 10 -9.61 -13.09 9.51
C ILE A 10 -8.49 -14.04 9.93
N SER A 11 -8.76 -15.33 9.74
CA SER A 11 -7.90 -16.51 9.90
C SER A 11 -6.72 -16.44 10.88
N SER A 12 -6.76 -17.27 11.92
CA SER A 12 -5.65 -17.66 12.82
C SER A 12 -5.05 -16.62 13.79
N VAL A 13 -5.22 -15.31 13.57
CA VAL A 13 -4.72 -14.28 14.51
C VAL A 13 -5.82 -13.85 15.49
N LYS A 14 -5.49 -13.67 16.77
CA LYS A 14 -6.45 -13.19 17.77
C LYS A 14 -6.89 -11.77 17.43
N THR A 15 -8.17 -11.47 17.65
CA THR A 15 -8.77 -10.16 17.32
C THR A 15 -8.16 -9.02 18.13
N SER A 16 -7.69 -9.28 19.35
CA SER A 16 -6.93 -8.33 20.18
C SER A 16 -5.64 -7.91 19.49
N ASP A 17 -4.88 -8.87 18.99
CA ASP A 17 -3.55 -8.66 18.44
C ASP A 17 -3.63 -7.86 17.12
N LEU A 18 -4.67 -8.11 16.32
CA LEU A 18 -4.97 -7.31 15.13
C LEU A 18 -5.36 -5.87 15.47
N SER A 19 -6.15 -5.64 16.52
CA SER A 19 -6.56 -4.28 16.90
C SER A 19 -5.39 -3.43 17.39
N GLU A 20 -4.46 -4.03 18.13
CA GLU A 20 -3.23 -3.39 18.56
C GLU A 20 -2.32 -3.11 17.37
N LEU A 21 -2.14 -4.09 16.48
CA LEU A 21 -1.34 -3.94 15.28
C LEU A 21 -1.86 -2.78 14.40
N ILE A 22 -3.17 -2.71 14.16
CA ILE A 22 -3.78 -1.62 13.39
C ILE A 22 -3.48 -0.27 14.05
N THR A 23 -3.55 -0.20 15.38
CA THR A 23 -3.23 1.01 16.14
C THR A 23 -1.76 1.41 15.96
N GLN A 24 -0.83 0.45 16.05
CA GLN A 24 0.61 0.67 15.83
C GLN A 24 0.89 1.15 14.40
N ILE A 25 0.24 0.57 13.39
CA ILE A 25 0.39 0.98 11.99
C ILE A 25 -0.13 2.41 11.78
N LYS A 26 -1.31 2.73 12.34
CA LYS A 26 -1.95 4.04 12.26
C LYS A 26 -1.12 5.12 12.95
N SER A 27 -0.56 4.83 14.13
CA SER A 27 0.31 5.76 14.87
C SER A 27 1.73 5.83 14.33
N LYS A 28 2.05 5.01 13.31
CA LYS A 28 3.40 4.86 12.74
C LYS A 28 4.43 4.42 13.79
N SER A 29 4.00 3.64 14.77
CA SER A 29 4.89 3.07 15.77
C SER A 29 5.90 2.12 15.13
N PRO A 30 7.19 2.19 15.51
CA PRO A 30 8.18 1.18 15.17
C PRO A 30 7.80 -0.23 15.62
N ASP A 31 6.95 -0.37 16.63
CA ASP A 31 6.54 -1.69 17.14
C ASP A 31 5.72 -2.49 16.13
N ALA A 32 5.08 -1.81 15.18
CA ALA A 32 4.28 -2.45 14.14
C ALA A 32 5.09 -3.50 13.38
N ILE A 33 6.35 -3.21 13.01
CA ILE A 33 7.15 -4.17 12.25
C ILE A 33 7.60 -5.35 13.11
N ASN A 34 7.89 -5.12 14.39
CA ASN A 34 8.27 -6.18 15.33
C ASN A 34 7.09 -7.13 15.54
N HIS A 35 5.89 -6.60 15.71
CA HIS A 35 4.66 -7.37 15.80
C HIS A 35 4.42 -8.18 14.51
N ILE A 36 4.50 -7.55 13.34
CA ILE A 36 4.30 -8.24 12.05
C ILE A 36 5.29 -9.39 11.84
N LYS A 37 6.55 -9.23 12.24
CA LYS A 37 7.58 -10.28 12.13
C LYS A 37 7.27 -11.50 13.00
N GLN A 38 6.49 -11.35 14.07
CA GLN A 38 6.07 -12.46 14.94
C GLN A 38 4.84 -13.19 14.38
N LEU A 39 4.11 -12.60 13.44
CA LEU A 39 2.92 -13.19 12.84
C LEU A 39 3.29 -14.22 11.75
N GLN A 40 2.68 -15.40 11.84
CA GLN A 40 2.74 -16.38 10.75
C GLN A 40 1.91 -15.91 9.56
N ASN A 41 2.39 -16.15 8.33
CA ASN A 41 1.67 -15.86 7.10
C ASN A 41 1.22 -14.39 6.92
N PHE A 42 1.95 -13.41 7.48
CA PHE A 42 1.59 -11.98 7.42
C PHE A 42 1.30 -11.45 6.01
N LYS A 43 1.91 -12.05 4.98
CA LYS A 43 1.72 -11.70 3.56
C LYS A 43 0.29 -11.87 3.05
N LYS A 44 -0.50 -12.73 3.70
CA LYS A 44 -1.90 -13.04 3.35
C LYS A 44 -2.90 -12.49 4.38
N ILE A 45 -2.43 -11.75 5.39
CA ILE A 45 -3.32 -11.20 6.39
C ILE A 45 -4.10 -10.04 5.78
N GLU A 46 -5.41 -10.15 5.89
CA GLU A 46 -6.36 -9.07 5.62
C GLU A 46 -6.81 -8.47 6.96
N VAL A 47 -6.86 -7.14 7.06
CA VAL A 47 -7.10 -6.40 8.30
C VAL A 47 -8.35 -5.52 8.25
N SER A 48 -9.14 -5.58 7.17
CA SER A 48 -10.36 -4.78 6.98
C SER A 48 -11.49 -5.55 6.31
N GLU A 49 -12.71 -5.02 6.41
CA GLU A 49 -13.86 -5.47 5.62
C GLU A 49 -13.64 -5.33 4.10
N ASN A 50 -12.72 -4.44 3.70
CA ASN A 50 -12.32 -4.23 2.32
C ASN A 50 -11.22 -5.20 1.86
N GLN A 51 -10.84 -6.21 2.65
CA GLN A 51 -9.72 -7.13 2.36
C GLN A 51 -8.37 -6.41 2.24
N TRP A 52 -8.15 -5.36 3.06
CA TRP A 52 -6.88 -4.65 3.05
C TRP A 52 -5.78 -5.53 3.61
N SER A 53 -4.69 -5.67 2.86
CA SER A 53 -3.44 -6.22 3.40
C SER A 53 -2.74 -5.22 4.33
N LEU A 54 -1.72 -5.68 5.05
CA LEU A 54 -0.85 -4.82 5.86
C LEU A 54 -0.22 -3.68 5.03
N LEU A 55 0.10 -3.95 3.76
CA LEU A 55 0.67 -2.93 2.87
C LEU A 55 -0.37 -1.89 2.43
N HIS A 56 -1.64 -2.28 2.23
CA HIS A 56 -2.73 -1.32 2.00
C HIS A 56 -2.87 -0.35 3.18
N LEU A 57 -2.90 -0.89 4.40
CA LEU A 57 -3.05 -0.08 5.62
C LEU A 57 -1.86 0.87 5.81
N ALA A 58 -0.63 0.36 5.64
CA ALA A 58 0.58 1.17 5.71
C ALA A 58 0.58 2.28 4.64
N SER A 59 0.10 1.97 3.44
CA SER A 59 0.00 2.92 2.33
C SER A 59 -1.03 4.00 2.59
N TRP A 60 -2.22 3.64 3.09
CA TRP A 60 -3.28 4.57 3.48
C TRP A 60 -2.84 5.59 4.53
N TYR A 61 -2.06 5.15 5.53
CA TYR A 61 -1.53 6.03 6.57
C TYR A 61 -0.22 6.73 6.21
N GLY A 62 0.37 6.44 5.05
CA GLY A 62 1.65 7.01 4.64
C GLY A 62 2.79 6.58 5.56
N ASN A 63 2.73 5.36 6.09
CA ASN A 63 3.78 4.78 6.93
C ASN A 63 4.92 4.26 6.03
N TYR A 64 5.70 5.19 5.47
CA TYR A 64 6.82 4.88 4.59
C TYR A 64 7.82 3.86 5.18
N PRO A 65 8.27 3.99 6.46
CA PRO A 65 9.19 3.02 7.04
C PRO A 65 8.62 1.59 7.02
N LEU A 66 7.34 1.44 7.39
CA LEU A 66 6.69 0.14 7.36
C LEU A 66 6.51 -0.40 5.95
N CYS A 67 6.10 0.44 4.98
CA CYS A 67 5.97 0.03 3.59
C CYS A 67 7.30 -0.51 3.06
N LYS A 68 8.40 0.19 3.32
CA LYS A 68 9.75 -0.22 2.92
C LYS A 68 10.11 -1.59 3.50
N GLU A 69 9.86 -1.81 4.78
CA GLU A 69 10.18 -3.09 5.43
C GLU A 69 9.28 -4.24 4.94
N LEU A 70 7.98 -4.00 4.75
CA LEU A 70 7.06 -5.01 4.21
C LEU A 70 7.46 -5.45 2.79
N ILE A 71 7.86 -4.50 1.94
CA ILE A 71 8.37 -4.79 0.58
C ILE A 71 9.63 -5.65 0.66
N LYS A 72 10.59 -5.33 1.54
CA LYS A 72 11.80 -6.14 1.75
C LYS A 72 11.49 -7.55 2.23
N LEU A 73 10.45 -7.72 3.04
CA LEU A 73 9.99 -9.03 3.49
C LEU A 73 9.23 -9.80 2.38
N GLY A 74 9.09 -9.21 1.19
CA GLY A 74 8.50 -9.83 0.01
C GLY A 74 6.99 -9.99 0.12
N ILE A 75 6.30 -9.02 0.72
CA ILE A 75 4.85 -8.89 0.53
C ILE A 75 4.59 -8.52 -0.94
N ASP A 76 3.52 -9.05 -1.53
CA ASP A 76 3.11 -8.66 -2.86
C ASP A 76 2.57 -7.21 -2.82
N THR A 77 3.10 -6.35 -3.69
CA THR A 77 2.71 -4.93 -3.80
C THR A 77 1.56 -4.70 -4.78
N ASN A 78 1.10 -5.77 -5.43
CA ASN A 78 0.01 -5.77 -6.39
C ASN A 78 -1.28 -6.41 -5.86
N LEU A 79 -1.31 -6.72 -4.55
CA LEU A 79 -2.51 -7.18 -3.85
C LEU A 79 -3.66 -6.22 -4.13
N LEU A 80 -4.84 -6.79 -4.33
CA LEU A 80 -6.06 -6.06 -4.62
C LEU A 80 -7.00 -6.14 -3.43
N ASP A 81 -7.59 -5.01 -3.08
CA ASP A 81 -8.70 -4.96 -2.14
C ASP A 81 -10.06 -5.19 -2.85
N ASN A 82 -11.17 -5.09 -2.10
CA ASN A 82 -12.54 -5.25 -2.64
C ASN A 82 -12.89 -4.26 -3.76
N HIS A 83 -12.20 -3.13 -3.85
CA HIS A 83 -12.38 -2.10 -4.88
C HIS A 83 -11.36 -2.24 -6.02
N LYS A 84 -10.62 -3.37 -6.06
CA LYS A 84 -9.49 -3.59 -6.96
C LYS A 84 -8.42 -2.50 -6.82
N GLU A 85 -8.34 -1.83 -5.68
CA GLU A 85 -7.29 -0.88 -5.39
C GLU A 85 -6.06 -1.62 -4.92
N THR A 86 -4.89 -1.19 -5.40
CA THR A 86 -3.59 -1.64 -4.90
C THR A 86 -3.11 -0.70 -3.79
N PRO A 87 -2.07 -1.08 -3.01
CA PRO A 87 -1.46 -0.15 -2.06
C PRO A 87 -0.98 1.16 -2.72
N LEU A 88 -0.55 1.11 -4.00
CA LEU A 88 -0.16 2.30 -4.76
C LEU A 88 -1.35 3.25 -5.02
N HIS A 89 -2.56 2.71 -5.31
CA HIS A 89 -3.78 3.53 -5.44
C HIS A 89 -4.05 4.30 -4.16
N LEU A 90 -4.03 3.62 -3.00
CA LEU A 90 -4.28 4.23 -1.70
C LEU A 90 -3.23 5.30 -1.35
N ALA A 91 -1.95 5.03 -1.61
CA ALA A 91 -0.88 6.01 -1.36
C ALA A 91 -1.03 7.26 -2.24
N ALA A 92 -1.38 7.07 -3.52
CA ALA A 92 -1.57 8.15 -4.48
C ALA A 92 -2.81 8.99 -4.17
N TRP A 93 -3.95 8.35 -3.86
CA TRP A 93 -5.18 9.02 -3.46
C TRP A 93 -5.02 9.85 -2.17
N ARG A 94 -4.12 9.45 -1.28
CA ARG A 94 -3.84 10.14 -0.01
C ARG A 94 -2.71 11.18 -0.08
N GLY A 95 -2.01 11.29 -1.21
CA GLY A 95 -0.92 12.26 -1.35
C GLY A 95 0.38 11.85 -0.67
N HIS A 96 0.61 10.57 -0.39
CA HIS A 96 1.79 10.11 0.35
C HIS A 96 3.02 9.92 -0.56
N PHE A 97 3.62 11.03 -0.99
CA PHE A 97 4.72 11.06 -1.98
C PHE A 97 5.84 10.02 -1.72
N LYS A 98 6.39 9.99 -0.49
CA LYS A 98 7.48 9.04 -0.14
C LYS A 98 7.04 7.58 -0.24
N THR A 99 5.78 7.29 0.08
CA THR A 99 5.22 5.95 0.00
C THR A 99 4.94 5.56 -1.45
N VAL A 100 4.43 6.48 -2.28
CA VAL A 100 4.31 6.27 -3.72
C VAL A 100 5.67 5.91 -4.32
N LYS A 101 6.71 6.71 -4.01
CA LYS A 101 8.06 6.49 -4.55
C LYS A 101 8.60 5.08 -4.31
N ILE A 102 8.41 4.51 -3.11
CA ILE A 102 8.91 3.16 -2.80
C ILE A 102 8.03 2.05 -3.37
N LEU A 103 6.73 2.30 -3.56
CA LEU A 103 5.82 1.33 -4.19
C LEU A 103 6.05 1.25 -5.70
N LEU A 104 6.38 2.37 -6.36
CA LEU A 104 6.64 2.39 -7.79
C LEU A 104 7.73 1.41 -8.23
N SER A 105 8.75 1.16 -7.40
CA SER A 105 9.84 0.25 -7.78
C SER A 105 9.43 -1.23 -7.85
N THR A 106 8.25 -1.60 -7.38
CA THR A 106 7.79 -3.01 -7.35
C THR A 106 6.34 -3.22 -7.78
N SER A 107 5.53 -2.16 -7.85
CA SER A 107 4.11 -2.24 -8.23
C SER A 107 3.89 -2.10 -9.74
N ASP A 108 2.84 -2.76 -10.23
CA ASP A 108 2.29 -2.55 -11.56
C ASP A 108 1.46 -1.26 -11.58
N ILE A 109 2.04 -0.23 -12.19
CA ILE A 109 1.45 1.11 -12.33
C ILE A 109 0.30 1.17 -13.35
N GLY A 110 0.10 0.12 -14.15
CA GLY A 110 -0.97 0.01 -15.14
C GLY A 110 -2.27 -0.53 -14.56
N LYS A 111 -2.27 -1.03 -13.31
CA LYS A 111 -3.49 -1.49 -12.66
C LYS A 111 -4.49 -0.37 -12.47
N VAL A 112 -5.76 -0.73 -12.63
CA VAL A 112 -6.91 0.16 -12.45
C VAL A 112 -7.88 -0.42 -11.44
N ASN A 113 -8.51 0.45 -10.66
CA ASN A 113 -9.56 0.09 -9.71
C ASN A 113 -10.88 -0.28 -10.42
N VAL A 114 -11.94 -0.58 -9.66
CA VAL A 114 -13.27 -0.91 -10.22
C VAL A 114 -13.90 0.21 -11.08
N LYS A 115 -13.43 1.45 -10.95
CA LYS A 115 -13.88 2.60 -11.76
C LYS A 115 -13.02 2.82 -13.00
N GLY A 116 -12.00 1.98 -13.23
CA GLY A 116 -11.06 2.14 -14.34
C GLY A 116 -10.00 3.21 -14.09
N GLU A 117 -9.80 3.66 -12.85
CA GLU A 117 -8.81 4.69 -12.49
C GLU A 117 -7.51 4.04 -12.06
N SER A 118 -6.38 4.50 -12.62
CA SER A 118 -5.05 4.13 -12.14
C SER A 118 -4.65 4.97 -10.92
N ALA A 119 -3.58 4.57 -10.22
CA ALA A 119 -3.02 5.38 -9.13
C ALA A 119 -2.64 6.81 -9.58
N LYS A 120 -2.21 6.98 -10.84
CA LYS A 120 -1.94 8.30 -11.40
C LYS A 120 -3.21 9.13 -11.55
N ASP A 121 -4.29 8.51 -12.00
CA ASP A 121 -5.58 9.20 -12.20
C ASP A 121 -6.14 9.68 -10.86
N LEU A 122 -6.02 8.86 -9.80
CA LEU A 122 -6.38 9.25 -8.44
C LEU A 122 -5.54 10.43 -7.93
N ALA A 123 -4.23 10.42 -8.13
CA ALA A 123 -3.36 11.55 -7.76
C ALA A 123 -3.73 12.83 -8.53
N ARG A 124 -4.06 12.69 -9.82
CA ARG A 124 -4.48 13.81 -10.68
C ARG A 124 -5.81 14.40 -10.21
N GLU A 125 -6.80 13.55 -9.91
CA GLU A 125 -8.11 13.96 -9.39
C GLU A 125 -7.98 14.76 -8.09
N LYS A 126 -7.02 14.38 -7.23
CA LYS A 126 -6.74 15.10 -5.97
C LYS A 126 -5.80 16.30 -6.10
N GLY A 127 -5.24 16.54 -7.28
CA GLY A 127 -4.35 17.67 -7.54
C GLY A 127 -2.91 17.49 -7.03
N TYR A 128 -2.48 16.26 -6.73
CA TYR A 128 -1.10 15.97 -6.30
C TYR A 128 -0.14 15.93 -7.49
N LYS A 129 0.20 17.12 -8.00
CA LYS A 129 1.02 17.30 -9.21
C LYS A 129 2.39 16.63 -9.12
N ASP A 130 3.04 16.70 -7.97
CA ASP A 130 4.32 16.07 -7.67
C ASP A 130 4.26 14.53 -7.79
N ILE A 131 3.16 13.92 -7.34
CA ILE A 131 2.92 12.49 -7.48
C ILE A 131 2.61 12.12 -8.93
N VAL A 132 1.81 12.92 -9.63
CA VAL A 132 1.53 12.69 -11.06
C VAL A 132 2.82 12.68 -11.86
N GLU A 133 3.65 13.71 -11.68
CA GLU A 133 4.96 13.83 -12.33
C GLU A 133 5.89 12.67 -11.96
N LEU A 134 5.93 12.28 -10.68
CA LEU A 134 6.71 11.12 -10.24
C LEU A 134 6.30 9.83 -10.96
N ILE A 135 5.00 9.57 -11.10
CA ILE A 135 4.49 8.35 -11.77
C ILE A 135 4.72 8.41 -13.28
N GLU A 136 4.61 9.59 -13.90
CA GLU A 136 4.85 9.78 -15.33
C GLU A 136 6.33 9.55 -15.68
N ASN A 137 7.23 10.21 -14.97
CA ASN A 137 8.66 10.09 -15.18
C ASN A 137 9.21 8.70 -14.79
N PHE A 138 8.48 7.94 -13.95
CA PHE A 138 8.86 6.56 -13.64
C PHE A 138 8.74 5.63 -14.87
N LYS A 139 7.77 5.86 -15.77
CA LYS A 139 7.62 5.08 -17.01
C LYS A 139 8.77 5.34 -18.00
N GLU A 140 9.21 6.59 -18.08
CA GLU A 140 10.27 7.00 -19.00
C GLU A 140 11.62 6.36 -18.63
N ASN A 141 11.87 6.18 -17.34
CA ASN A 141 13.09 5.52 -16.84
C ASN A 141 13.06 3.98 -16.98
N ALA A 142 11.88 3.35 -17.11
CA ALA A 142 11.78 1.91 -17.38
C ALA A 142 12.08 1.59 -18.86
N LEU A 143 11.86 2.55 -19.77
CA LEU A 143 12.15 2.42 -21.20
C LEU A 143 13.63 2.64 -21.54
N THR A 144 14.41 3.31 -20.68
CA THR A 144 15.84 3.60 -20.93
C THR A 144 16.79 2.43 -20.66
N ILE A 145 16.32 1.34 -20.04
CA ILE A 145 17.16 0.16 -19.73
C ILE A 145 17.20 -0.83 -20.92
N GLN A 146 16.42 -0.62 -21.99
CA GLN A 146 16.51 -1.46 -23.19
C GLN A 146 17.71 -1.15 -24.11
N GLU A 147 18.57 -0.17 -23.77
CA GLU A 147 19.80 0.12 -24.53
C GLU A 147 21.10 -0.33 -23.84
N LEU A 148 21.02 -1.12 -22.75
CA LEU A 148 22.19 -1.60 -22.01
C LEU A 148 22.29 -3.14 -21.90
N ILE A 149 21.81 -3.85 -22.91
CA ILE A 149 22.24 -5.23 -23.23
C ILE A 149 22.58 -5.32 -24.71
#